data_AF-A0A3B0R7U8-F1
#
_entry.id   AF-A0A3B0R7U8-F1
#
_cell.length_a   1.000
_cell.length_b   1.000
_cell.length_c   1.000
_cell.angle_alpha   90.00
_cell.angle_beta   90.00
_cell.angle_gamma   90.00
#
_symmetry.space_group_name_H-M   'P 1'
#
loop_
_entity.id
_entity.type
_entity.pdbx_description
1 polymer ?
#
loop_
_entity_poly.entity_id
_entity_poly.type
_entity_poly.pdbx_seq_one_letter_code
_entity_poly.pdbx_strand_id
1 'polypeptide(L)'
;MKKIILPLVLSAMIVLACFDYSSALTLKKKSLRKTVEEMQLQVAAGAKKSARTDATLADIGADMDVMRQDLTTLSGMIEEKAFDMEQMREAVELLSEVMQTLEERIKILETPSEEALEKEATAALKRAEESKAQTELIAEIKTALAALTVRVDAIDGINEDNETDAQESIDPTPEYTKGLDLVRKKKDYTKALVVFKDFLSKNPEHDLADNARYWIGEIHYVRGEYEKAILEFNKVIKNYKDGDKVAAAILKQGYSFEKLGSKKEAGMLLNKIIKKYPDSPEAKMAREHLKKAAKEAKKEKKKKEKEEKKKEKTIKINKKTTKPAKTLESVKATKPVKATKSEEASKPEEAAPKKSSDKKVSKPVKATLEKVSELVKAIKPDKAVKPVKAAEPVKAAKPVKAAKPVKASEPVKASGAK
;
A
#
# COMPACT_ATOMS: atom_id res chain seq x y z
N MET A 1 -63.80 59.68 -104.88
CA MET A 1 -62.72 58.91 -104.22
C MET A 1 -62.56 59.20 -102.72
N LYS A 2 -62.85 60.41 -102.20
CA LYS A 2 -62.65 60.75 -100.78
C LYS A 2 -63.55 60.00 -99.74
N LYS A 3 -64.69 59.43 -100.13
CA LYS A 3 -65.65 58.77 -99.20
C LYS A 3 -65.27 57.35 -98.74
N ILE A 4 -64.36 56.65 -99.44
CA ILE A 4 -63.96 55.26 -99.12
C ILE A 4 -62.63 55.21 -98.34
N ILE A 5 -61.84 56.27 -98.42
CA ILE A 5 -60.49 56.32 -97.82
C ILE A 5 -60.57 56.46 -96.29
N LEU A 6 -61.54 57.22 -95.77
CA LEU A 6 -61.68 57.49 -94.33
C LEU A 6 -61.96 56.23 -93.47
N PRO A 7 -62.92 55.34 -93.81
CA PRO A 7 -63.16 54.12 -93.01
C PRO A 7 -62.01 53.11 -93.08
N LEU A 8 -61.28 53.07 -94.21
CA LEU A 8 -60.12 52.18 -94.38
C LEU A 8 -58.94 52.62 -93.49
N VAL A 9 -58.72 53.94 -93.38
CA VAL A 9 -57.69 54.51 -92.49
C VAL A 9 -58.05 54.31 -91.01
N LEU A 10 -59.33 54.42 -90.64
CA LEU A 10 -59.78 54.19 -89.26
C LEU A 10 -59.65 52.71 -88.84
N SER A 11 -59.99 51.77 -89.73
CA SER A 11 -59.78 50.34 -89.50
C SER A 11 -58.30 49.99 -89.36
N ALA A 12 -57.43 50.58 -90.18
CA ALA A 12 -55.99 50.36 -90.10
C ALA A 12 -55.41 50.89 -88.77
N MET A 13 -55.87 52.05 -88.30
CA MET A 13 -55.48 52.62 -87.01
C MET A 13 -55.89 51.73 -85.82
N ILE A 14 -57.09 51.14 -85.85
CA ILE A 14 -57.55 50.22 -84.79
C ILE A 14 -56.72 48.93 -84.78
N VAL A 15 -56.43 48.35 -85.95
CA VAL A 15 -55.60 47.13 -86.04
C VAL A 15 -54.17 47.40 -85.56
N LEU A 16 -53.58 48.55 -85.90
CA LEU A 16 -52.27 48.96 -85.40
C LEU A 16 -52.27 49.17 -83.88
N ALA A 17 -53.30 49.83 -83.32
CA ALA A 17 -53.45 49.99 -81.88
C ALA A 17 -53.62 48.65 -81.14
N CYS A 18 -54.35 47.69 -81.72
CA CYS A 18 -54.50 46.35 -81.15
C CYS A 18 -53.19 45.53 -81.22
N PHE A 19 -52.40 45.69 -82.27
CA PHE A 19 -51.10 45.03 -82.42
C PHE A 19 -50.08 45.57 -81.41
N ASP A 20 -50.06 46.89 -81.18
CA ASP A 20 -49.23 47.51 -80.14
C ASP A 20 -49.66 47.09 -78.74
N TYR A 21 -50.97 46.99 -78.47
CA TYR A 21 -51.47 46.51 -77.18
C TYR A 21 -51.10 45.05 -76.91
N SER A 22 -51.23 44.17 -77.91
CA SER A 22 -50.82 42.76 -77.82
C SER A 22 -49.30 42.64 -77.57
N SER A 23 -48.50 43.42 -78.29
CA SER A 23 -47.05 43.47 -78.13
C SER A 23 -46.65 43.97 -76.74
N ALA A 24 -47.28 45.03 -76.24
CA ALA A 24 -47.07 45.53 -74.88
C ALA A 24 -47.47 44.51 -73.81
N LEU A 25 -48.54 43.76 -74.02
CA LEU A 25 -48.99 42.69 -73.12
C LEU A 25 -48.01 41.51 -73.09
N THR A 26 -47.45 41.12 -74.24
CA THR A 26 -46.43 40.06 -74.29
C THR A 26 -45.13 40.46 -73.60
N LEU A 27 -44.69 41.72 -73.77
CA LEU A 27 -43.54 42.28 -73.05
C LEU A 27 -43.77 42.29 -71.54
N LYS A 28 -44.94 42.76 -71.09
CA LYS A 28 -45.32 42.76 -69.67
C LYS A 28 -45.43 41.34 -69.09
N LYS A 29 -45.91 40.37 -69.86
CA LYS A 29 -45.95 38.95 -69.47
C LYS A 29 -44.55 38.32 -69.41
N LYS A 30 -43.62 38.76 -70.26
CA LYS A 30 -42.23 38.30 -70.24
C LYS A 30 -41.45 38.88 -69.05
N SER A 31 -41.64 40.17 -68.75
CA SER A 31 -41.04 40.78 -67.56
C SER A 31 -41.61 40.17 -66.28
N LEU A 32 -42.92 39.93 -66.21
CA LEU A 32 -43.55 39.29 -65.05
C LEU A 32 -43.10 37.84 -64.85
N ARG A 33 -42.89 37.08 -65.94
CA ARG A 33 -42.29 35.74 -65.83
C ARG A 33 -40.87 35.78 -65.29
N LYS A 34 -40.07 36.72 -65.77
CA LYS A 34 -38.69 36.91 -65.29
C LYS A 34 -38.64 37.28 -63.81
N THR A 35 -39.53 38.17 -63.34
CA THR A 35 -39.59 38.52 -61.92
C THR A 35 -40.08 37.36 -61.05
N VAL A 36 -41.02 36.54 -61.54
CA VAL A 36 -41.46 35.32 -60.84
C VAL A 36 -40.32 34.30 -60.73
N GLU A 37 -39.55 34.07 -61.80
CA GLU A 37 -38.37 33.19 -61.76
C GLU A 37 -37.30 33.71 -60.79
N GLU A 38 -37.00 35.01 -60.80
CA GLU A 38 -36.06 35.64 -59.87
C GLU A 38 -36.52 35.50 -58.41
N MET A 39 -37.82 35.71 -58.14
CA MET A 39 -38.40 35.49 -56.80
C MET A 39 -38.33 34.02 -56.38
N GLN A 40 -38.62 33.08 -57.27
CA GLN A 40 -38.51 31.64 -56.97
C GLN A 40 -37.06 31.24 -56.64
N LEU A 41 -36.09 31.82 -57.34
CA LEU A 41 -34.66 31.57 -57.12
C LEU A 41 -34.21 32.15 -55.76
N GLN A 42 -34.70 33.33 -55.38
CA GLN A 42 -34.47 33.90 -54.05
C GLN A 42 -35.12 33.07 -52.94
N VAL A 43 -36.36 32.60 -53.12
CA VAL A 43 -37.04 31.72 -52.15
C VAL A 43 -36.28 30.40 -52.00
N ALA A 44 -35.84 29.79 -53.10
CA ALA A 44 -35.03 28.56 -53.07
C ALA A 44 -33.67 28.77 -52.38
N ALA A 45 -33.01 29.91 -52.62
CA ALA A 45 -31.78 30.27 -51.94
C ALA A 45 -31.99 30.52 -50.43
N GLY A 46 -33.09 31.16 -50.06
CA GLY A 46 -33.51 31.35 -48.67
C GLY A 46 -33.80 30.03 -47.95
N ALA A 47 -34.53 29.12 -48.60
CA ALA A 47 -34.82 27.79 -48.08
C ALA A 47 -33.53 26.96 -47.86
N LYS A 48 -32.56 27.02 -48.78
CA LYS A 48 -31.25 26.36 -48.61
C LYS A 48 -30.45 26.93 -47.45
N LYS A 49 -30.48 28.26 -47.24
CA LYS A 49 -29.82 28.90 -46.08
C LYS A 49 -30.49 28.49 -44.77
N SER A 50 -31.83 28.46 -44.72
CA SER A 50 -32.58 28.00 -43.55
C SER A 50 -32.28 26.54 -43.21
N ALA A 51 -32.28 25.65 -44.20
CA ALA A 51 -31.96 24.24 -43.99
C ALA A 51 -30.51 24.06 -43.47
N ARG A 52 -29.57 24.89 -43.92
CA ARG A 52 -28.19 24.88 -43.42
C ARG A 52 -28.10 25.38 -41.97
N THR A 53 -28.86 26.42 -41.61
CA THR A 53 -28.90 26.89 -40.21
C THR A 53 -29.56 25.87 -39.29
N ASP A 54 -30.62 25.19 -39.73
CA ASP A 54 -31.29 24.14 -38.96
C ASP A 54 -30.36 22.93 -38.74
N ALA A 55 -29.59 22.54 -39.76
CA ALA A 55 -28.59 21.50 -39.64
C ALA A 55 -27.48 21.87 -38.64
N THR A 56 -26.97 23.11 -38.69
CA THR A 56 -25.97 23.57 -37.70
C THR A 56 -26.53 23.65 -36.28
N LEU A 57 -27.82 24.00 -36.14
CA LEU A 57 -28.48 24.07 -34.83
C LEU A 57 -28.67 22.67 -34.24
N ALA A 58 -28.95 21.67 -35.09
CA ALA A 58 -29.05 20.28 -34.68
C ALA A 58 -27.70 19.71 -34.22
N ASP A 59 -26.60 20.04 -34.91
CA ASP A 59 -25.24 19.63 -34.54
C ASP A 59 -24.82 20.22 -33.18
N ILE A 60 -25.07 21.52 -32.98
CA ILE A 60 -24.82 22.19 -31.68
C ILE A 60 -25.67 21.57 -30.58
N GLY A 61 -26.93 21.20 -30.87
CA GLY A 61 -27.79 20.50 -29.93
C GLY A 61 -27.23 19.15 -29.50
N ALA A 62 -26.71 18.36 -30.46
CA ALA A 62 -26.08 17.07 -30.18
C ALA A 62 -24.80 17.23 -29.34
N ASP A 63 -23.95 18.22 -29.66
CA ASP A 63 -22.74 18.51 -28.89
C ASP A 63 -23.07 18.96 -27.45
N MET A 64 -24.11 19.77 -27.27
CA MET A 64 -24.57 20.19 -25.94
C MET A 64 -25.10 19.01 -25.11
N ASP A 65 -25.80 18.06 -25.74
CA ASP A 65 -26.29 16.86 -25.06
C ASP A 65 -25.13 15.94 -24.63
N VAL A 66 -24.09 15.79 -25.47
CA VAL A 66 -22.86 15.07 -25.11
C VAL A 66 -22.15 15.76 -23.95
N MET A 67 -22.00 17.09 -23.99
CA MET A 67 -21.37 17.85 -22.90
C MET A 67 -22.14 17.76 -21.58
N ARG A 68 -23.48 17.71 -21.61
CA ARG A 68 -24.31 17.46 -20.43
C ARG A 68 -24.12 16.05 -19.89
N GLN A 69 -23.97 15.06 -20.76
CA GLN A 69 -23.67 13.69 -20.36
C GLN A 69 -22.28 13.57 -19.71
N ASP A 70 -21.28 14.28 -20.24
CA ASP A 70 -19.95 14.31 -19.67
C ASP A 70 -19.93 15.03 -18.31
N LEU A 71 -20.66 16.15 -18.17
CA LEU A 71 -20.80 16.86 -16.89
C LEU A 71 -21.49 16.01 -15.82
N THR A 72 -22.54 15.26 -16.17
CA THR A 72 -23.21 14.36 -15.22
C THR A 72 -22.31 13.19 -14.82
N THR A 73 -21.53 12.65 -15.76
CA THR A 73 -20.54 11.61 -15.48
C THR A 73 -19.42 12.14 -14.57
N LEU A 74 -18.91 13.33 -14.86
CA LEU A 74 -17.86 13.96 -14.08
C LEU A 74 -18.34 14.33 -12.67
N SER A 75 -19.59 14.82 -12.53
CA SER A 75 -20.22 15.06 -11.23
C SER A 75 -20.28 13.77 -10.40
N GLY A 76 -20.69 12.66 -11.01
CA GLY A 76 -20.70 11.36 -10.33
C GLY A 76 -19.31 10.90 -9.90
N MET A 77 -18.28 11.11 -10.74
CA MET A 77 -16.89 10.80 -10.38
C MET A 77 -16.36 11.69 -9.25
N ILE A 78 -16.74 12.97 -9.23
CA ILE A 78 -16.37 13.91 -8.17
C ILE A 78 -17.04 13.49 -6.85
N GLU A 79 -18.31 13.11 -6.87
CA GLU A 79 -19.03 12.60 -5.69
C GLU A 79 -18.41 11.31 -5.16
N GLU A 80 -18.07 10.36 -6.05
CA GLU A 80 -17.37 9.12 -5.69
C GLU A 80 -16.01 9.42 -5.05
N LYS A 81 -15.22 10.33 -5.64
CA LYS A 81 -13.89 10.68 -5.10
C LYS A 81 -13.97 11.52 -3.83
N ALA A 82 -14.99 12.35 -3.67
CA ALA A 82 -15.25 13.07 -2.43
C ALA A 82 -15.57 12.09 -1.30
N PHE A 83 -16.36 11.05 -1.58
CA PHE A 83 -16.66 9.98 -0.61
C PHE A 83 -15.42 9.14 -0.27
N ASP A 84 -14.58 8.80 -1.26
CA ASP A 84 -13.30 8.13 -1.04
C ASP A 84 -12.35 8.97 -0.16
N MET A 85 -12.25 10.28 -0.43
CA MET A 85 -11.42 11.19 0.36
C MET A 85 -11.92 11.35 1.79
N GLU A 86 -13.23 11.36 2.00
CA GLU A 86 -13.81 11.44 3.34
C GLU A 86 -13.49 10.20 4.17
N GLN A 87 -13.63 9.01 3.57
CA GLN A 87 -13.21 7.76 4.23
C GLN A 87 -11.70 7.72 4.50
N MET A 88 -10.90 8.27 3.60
CA MET A 88 -9.45 8.34 3.79
C MET A 88 -9.06 9.31 4.91
N ARG A 89 -9.76 10.45 5.05
CA ARG A 89 -9.58 11.35 6.20
C ARG A 89 -9.87 10.64 7.52
N GLU A 90 -10.99 9.93 7.61
CA GLU A 90 -11.37 9.18 8.81
C GLU A 90 -10.32 8.11 9.16
N ALA A 91 -9.77 7.42 8.15
CA ALA A 91 -8.69 6.44 8.35
C ALA A 91 -7.38 7.07 8.83
N VAL A 92 -7.03 8.26 8.33
CA VAL A 92 -5.83 9.00 8.76
C VAL A 92 -5.98 9.50 10.19
N GLU A 93 -7.17 9.95 10.59
CA GLU A 93 -7.44 10.41 11.96
C GLU A 93 -7.31 9.26 12.97
N LEU A 94 -7.88 8.09 12.67
CA LEU A 94 -7.70 6.88 13.49
C LEU A 94 -6.24 6.43 13.57
N LEU A 95 -5.49 6.53 12.46
CA LEU A 95 -4.07 6.18 12.44
C LEU A 95 -3.26 7.14 13.31
N SER A 96 -3.58 8.43 13.28
CA SER A 96 -2.95 9.44 14.15
C SER A 96 -3.18 9.14 15.62
N GLU A 97 -4.41 8.77 16.01
CA GLU A 97 -4.74 8.40 17.39
C GLU A 97 -3.96 7.16 17.85
N VAL A 98 -3.87 6.13 17.00
CA VAL A 98 -3.04 4.94 17.29
C VAL A 98 -1.57 5.32 17.44
N MET A 99 -1.04 6.19 16.58
CA MET A 99 0.37 6.60 16.63
C MET A 99 0.69 7.33 17.94
N GLN A 100 -0.18 8.22 18.41
CA GLN A 100 -0.03 8.89 19.71
C GLN A 100 -0.02 7.89 20.87
N THR A 101 -0.92 6.89 20.85
CA THR A 101 -0.95 5.86 21.91
C THR A 101 0.29 4.97 21.91
N LEU A 102 0.89 4.74 20.73
CA LEU A 102 2.12 3.97 20.59
C LEU A 102 3.33 4.77 21.07
N GLU A 103 3.41 6.06 20.76
CA GLU A 103 4.46 6.94 21.26
C GLU A 103 4.45 7.02 22.80
N GLU A 104 3.27 7.15 23.41
CA GLU A 104 3.14 7.16 24.86
C GLU A 104 3.58 5.82 25.48
N ARG A 105 3.24 4.70 24.84
CA ARG A 105 3.72 3.37 25.28
C ARG A 105 5.21 3.17 25.09
N ILE A 106 5.80 3.66 24.00
CA ILE A 106 7.24 3.59 23.75
C ILE A 106 7.98 4.39 24.83
N LYS A 107 7.51 5.59 25.17
CA LYS A 107 8.07 6.41 26.25
C LYS A 107 8.03 5.70 27.61
N ILE A 108 6.97 4.96 27.91
CA ILE A 108 6.86 4.15 29.14
C ILE A 108 7.80 2.93 29.10
N LEU A 109 8.20 2.45 27.93
CA LEU A 109 9.13 1.31 27.79
C LEU A 109 10.60 1.75 27.76
N GLU A 110 10.91 2.94 27.28
CA GLU A 110 12.27 3.50 27.23
C GLU A 110 12.73 4.06 28.60
N THR A 111 11.84 4.73 29.34
CA THR A 111 12.15 5.29 30.68
C THR A 111 12.63 4.28 31.74
N PRO A 112 12.06 3.06 31.89
CA PRO A 112 12.59 2.07 32.82
C PRO A 112 13.91 1.44 32.35
N SER A 113 14.31 1.62 31.09
CA SER A 113 15.57 1.05 30.59
C SER A 113 16.78 1.81 31.11
N GLU A 114 16.76 3.14 31.20
CA GLU A 114 17.93 3.93 31.61
C GLU A 114 18.15 3.90 33.12
N GLU A 115 17.09 4.11 33.92
CA GLU A 115 17.20 4.10 35.38
C GLU A 115 17.51 2.68 35.93
N ALA A 116 17.00 1.63 35.27
CA ALA A 116 17.37 0.26 35.61
C ALA A 116 18.81 -0.08 35.21
N LEU A 117 19.31 0.44 34.07
CA LEU A 117 20.69 0.23 33.64
C LEU A 117 21.67 0.89 34.62
N GLU A 118 21.41 2.10 35.09
CA GLU A 118 22.27 2.78 36.07
C GLU A 118 22.27 2.08 37.44
N LYS A 119 21.10 1.63 37.91
CA LYS A 119 21.01 0.85 39.17
C LYS A 119 21.69 -0.51 39.05
N GLU A 120 21.61 -1.16 37.89
CA GLU A 120 22.29 -2.44 37.67
C GLU A 120 23.80 -2.26 37.48
N ALA A 121 24.25 -1.21 36.78
CA ALA A 121 25.66 -0.88 36.61
C ALA A 121 26.34 -0.55 37.95
N THR A 122 25.70 0.26 38.80
CA THR A 122 26.23 0.59 40.14
C THR A 122 26.25 -0.62 41.06
N ALA A 123 25.25 -1.49 40.99
CA ALA A 123 25.23 -2.75 41.74
C ALA A 123 26.25 -3.79 41.23
N ALA A 124 26.58 -3.77 39.94
CA ALA A 124 27.63 -4.61 39.36
C ALA A 124 29.03 -4.15 39.80
N LEU A 125 29.25 -2.82 39.87
CA LEU A 125 30.51 -2.22 40.32
C LEU A 125 30.82 -2.59 41.78
N LYS A 126 29.84 -2.49 42.69
CA LYS A 126 30.00 -2.90 44.09
C LYS A 126 30.33 -4.39 44.24
N ARG A 127 29.67 -5.27 43.46
CA ARG A 127 29.97 -6.72 43.49
C ARG A 127 31.36 -7.04 42.96
N ALA A 128 31.85 -6.28 41.98
CA ALA A 128 33.20 -6.43 41.46
C ALA A 128 34.26 -6.01 42.50
N GLU A 129 34.00 -4.93 43.25
CA GLU A 129 34.87 -4.50 44.36
C GLU A 129 34.91 -5.53 45.50
N GLU A 130 33.75 -6.06 45.90
CA GLU A 130 33.66 -7.13 46.90
C GLU A 130 34.37 -8.42 46.44
N SER A 131 34.22 -8.80 45.17
CA SER A 131 34.92 -9.94 44.59
C SER A 131 36.43 -9.74 44.58
N LYS A 132 36.91 -8.52 44.33
CA LYS A 132 38.34 -8.21 44.35
C LYS A 132 38.92 -8.34 45.76
N ALA A 133 38.22 -7.81 46.77
CA ALA A 133 38.60 -7.96 48.17
C ALA A 133 38.63 -9.44 48.61
N GLN A 134 37.68 -10.27 48.14
CA GLN A 134 37.69 -11.71 48.39
C GLN A 134 38.88 -12.41 47.71
N THR A 135 39.26 -12.02 46.50
CA THR A 135 40.43 -12.61 45.81
C THR A 135 41.75 -12.23 46.46
N GLU A 136 41.89 -11.00 46.99
CA GLU A 136 43.07 -10.57 47.74
C GLU A 136 43.19 -11.33 49.07
N LEU A 137 42.08 -11.49 49.80
CA LEU A 137 42.05 -12.31 51.02
C LEU A 137 42.39 -13.79 50.73
N ILE A 138 41.89 -14.36 49.64
CA ILE A 138 42.22 -15.74 49.24
C ILE A 138 43.72 -15.86 48.88
N ALA A 139 44.31 -14.84 48.25
CA ALA A 139 45.74 -14.84 47.94
C ALA A 139 46.60 -14.76 49.21
N GLU A 140 46.18 -13.95 50.20
CA GLU A 140 46.83 -13.89 51.52
C GLU A 140 46.70 -15.21 52.28
N ILE A 141 45.51 -15.82 52.30
CA ILE A 141 45.29 -17.14 52.92
C ILE A 141 46.11 -18.22 52.22
N LYS A 142 46.22 -18.22 50.89
CA LYS A 142 47.07 -19.15 50.14
C LYS A 142 48.55 -18.97 50.49
N THR A 143 49.01 -17.74 50.65
CA THR A 143 50.40 -17.44 51.04
C THR A 143 50.68 -17.88 52.47
N ALA A 144 49.74 -17.65 53.39
CA ALA A 144 49.82 -18.11 54.77
C ALA A 144 49.76 -19.64 54.87
N LEU A 145 48.92 -20.30 54.06
CA LEU A 145 48.85 -21.76 53.96
C LEU A 145 50.14 -22.34 53.41
N ALA A 146 50.70 -21.79 52.33
CA ALA A 146 51.99 -22.24 51.79
C ALA A 146 53.13 -22.11 52.82
N ALA A 147 53.15 -21.02 53.60
CA ALA A 147 54.11 -20.86 54.69
C ALA A 147 53.87 -21.85 55.85
N LEU A 148 52.62 -22.29 56.06
CA LEU A 148 52.26 -23.32 57.03
C LEU A 148 52.64 -24.72 56.52
N THR A 149 52.41 -25.03 55.25
CA THR A 149 52.80 -26.29 54.62
C THR A 149 54.31 -26.50 54.68
N VAL A 150 55.12 -25.46 54.41
CA VAL A 150 56.59 -25.52 54.58
C VAL A 150 57.00 -25.81 56.03
N ARG A 151 56.22 -25.37 57.03
CA ARG A 151 56.46 -25.70 58.45
C ARG A 151 55.96 -27.10 58.83
N VAL A 152 54.99 -27.65 58.11
CA VAL A 152 54.46 -29.01 58.29
C VAL A 152 55.33 -30.05 57.58
N ASP A 153 55.86 -29.72 56.39
CA ASP A 153 56.84 -30.52 55.64
C ASP A 153 58.20 -30.62 56.38
N ALA A 154 58.47 -29.67 57.29
CA ALA A 154 59.62 -29.72 58.19
C ALA A 154 59.42 -30.65 59.41
N ILE A 155 58.21 -31.21 59.59
CA ILE A 155 57.85 -32.07 60.74
C ILE A 155 57.57 -33.53 60.32
N ASP A 156 57.10 -33.81 59.11
CA ASP A 156 56.94 -35.18 58.63
C ASP A 156 57.27 -35.26 57.13
N GLY A 157 58.24 -36.10 56.76
CA GLY A 157 58.58 -36.35 55.36
C GLY A 157 57.78 -37.50 54.78
N ILE A 158 56.85 -37.24 53.85
CA ILE A 158 56.36 -38.19 52.82
C ILE A 158 55.95 -37.41 51.55
N ASN A 159 56.24 -38.03 50.41
CA ASN A 159 56.03 -37.58 49.03
C ASN A 159 54.56 -37.53 48.54
N GLU A 160 54.44 -36.97 47.32
CA GLU A 160 53.53 -37.33 46.21
C GLU A 160 52.22 -36.51 45.99
N ASP A 161 52.25 -35.77 44.86
CA ASP A 161 51.29 -35.79 43.74
C ASP A 161 50.17 -34.74 43.56
N ASN A 162 50.43 -33.89 42.57
CA ASN A 162 49.62 -33.71 41.34
C ASN A 162 48.20 -33.10 41.44
N GLU A 163 48.08 -31.81 41.07
CA GLU A 163 46.83 -31.24 40.53
C GLU A 163 46.99 -31.03 39.02
N THR A 164 46.22 -31.79 38.24
CA THR A 164 46.02 -31.59 36.80
C THR A 164 44.69 -30.90 36.57
N ASP A 165 44.75 -29.77 35.87
CA ASP A 165 43.64 -28.91 35.45
C ASP A 165 42.69 -29.66 34.48
N ALA A 166 41.43 -29.83 34.89
CA ALA A 166 40.39 -30.46 34.09
C ALA A 166 39.49 -29.38 33.46
N GLN A 167 39.84 -28.98 32.25
CA GLN A 167 38.97 -28.17 31.39
C GLN A 167 37.91 -29.08 30.76
N GLU A 168 36.71 -29.13 31.34
CA GLU A 168 35.56 -29.84 30.77
C GLU A 168 35.24 -29.31 29.37
N SER A 169 35.30 -30.20 28.37
CA SER A 169 34.78 -29.96 27.04
C SER A 169 33.25 -29.87 27.08
N ILE A 170 32.71 -28.66 27.20
CA ILE A 170 31.27 -28.43 27.14
C ILE A 170 30.80 -28.70 25.71
N ASP A 171 30.23 -29.88 25.48
CA ASP A 171 29.42 -30.18 24.30
C ASP A 171 28.31 -29.11 24.18
N PRO A 172 28.21 -28.33 23.09
CA PRO A 172 27.22 -27.25 22.92
C PRO A 172 25.75 -27.73 22.76
N THR A 173 25.51 -29.04 22.74
CA THR A 173 24.18 -29.66 22.60
C THR A 173 23.14 -29.25 23.67
N PRO A 174 23.49 -29.02 24.96
CA PRO A 174 22.57 -28.54 25.99
C PRO A 174 21.97 -27.14 25.70
N GLU A 175 22.74 -26.21 25.16
CA GLU A 175 22.24 -24.86 24.81
C GLU A 175 21.24 -24.92 23.65
N TYR A 176 21.55 -25.73 22.64
CA TYR A 176 20.64 -25.95 21.51
C TYR A 176 19.32 -26.60 21.96
N THR A 177 19.38 -27.63 22.79
CA THR A 177 18.19 -28.31 23.31
C THR A 177 17.34 -27.40 24.21
N LYS A 178 17.98 -26.52 25.01
CA LYS A 178 17.28 -25.47 25.76
C LYS A 178 16.49 -24.53 24.85
N GLY A 179 17.07 -24.13 23.72
CA GLY A 179 16.39 -23.31 22.70
C GLY A 179 15.16 -24.02 22.12
N LEU A 180 15.28 -25.30 21.79
CA LEU A 180 14.17 -26.13 21.30
C LEU A 180 13.03 -26.26 22.32
N ASP A 181 13.35 -26.45 23.59
CA ASP A 181 12.36 -26.56 24.65
C ASP A 181 11.57 -25.26 24.84
N LEU A 182 12.25 -24.11 24.70
CA LEU A 182 11.60 -22.81 24.73
C LEU A 182 10.59 -22.65 23.57
N VAL A 183 10.93 -23.12 22.36
CA VAL A 183 10.02 -23.08 21.21
C VAL A 183 8.85 -24.05 21.37
N ARG A 184 9.13 -25.32 21.68
CA ARG A 184 8.14 -26.40 21.60
C ARG A 184 7.27 -26.52 22.84
N LYS A 185 7.87 -26.45 24.03
CA LYS A 185 7.17 -26.68 25.30
C LYS A 185 6.60 -25.37 25.84
N LYS A 186 7.42 -24.32 25.86
CA LYS A 186 7.08 -23.04 26.52
C LYS A 186 6.48 -22.01 25.57
N LYS A 187 6.66 -22.16 24.24
CA LYS A 187 6.32 -21.16 23.21
C LYS A 187 6.89 -19.77 23.51
N ASP A 188 7.99 -19.72 24.26
CA ASP A 188 8.67 -18.48 24.65
C ASP A 188 9.67 -18.12 23.55
N TYR A 189 9.12 -17.53 22.49
CA TYR A 189 9.86 -17.16 21.28
C TYR A 189 10.94 -16.11 21.54
N THR A 190 10.72 -15.19 22.47
CA THR A 190 11.68 -14.14 22.80
C THR A 190 12.92 -14.73 23.46
N LYS A 191 12.75 -15.60 24.47
CA LYS A 191 13.89 -16.29 25.09
C LYS A 191 14.56 -17.27 24.13
N ALA A 192 13.78 -17.98 23.31
CA ALA A 192 14.35 -18.90 22.32
C ALA A 192 15.27 -18.18 21.33
N LEU A 193 14.89 -16.98 20.85
CA LEU A 193 15.74 -16.17 19.98
C LEU A 193 17.08 -15.82 20.63
N VAL A 194 17.08 -15.45 21.91
CA VAL A 194 18.31 -15.14 22.65
C VAL A 194 19.20 -16.38 22.72
N VAL A 195 18.64 -17.54 23.09
CA VAL A 195 19.40 -18.79 23.21
C VAL A 195 20.00 -19.22 21.86
N PHE A 196 19.23 -19.19 20.77
CA PHE A 196 19.78 -19.56 19.47
C PHE A 196 20.81 -18.56 18.92
N LYS A 197 20.64 -17.26 19.20
CA LYS A 197 21.65 -16.25 18.83
C LYS A 197 22.95 -16.43 19.60
N ASP A 198 22.86 -16.71 20.90
CA ASP A 198 24.02 -16.99 21.75
C ASP A 198 24.73 -18.27 21.29
N PHE A 199 23.98 -19.34 21.04
CA PHE A 199 24.51 -20.59 20.48
C PHE A 199 25.29 -20.35 19.18
N LEU A 200 24.73 -19.58 18.24
CA LEU A 200 25.39 -19.26 16.98
C LEU A 200 26.61 -18.36 17.12
N SER A 201 26.60 -17.46 18.11
CA SER A 201 27.74 -16.57 18.35
C SER A 201 28.94 -17.35 18.90
N LYS A 202 28.68 -18.37 19.73
CA LYS A 202 29.71 -19.22 20.33
C LYS A 202 30.14 -20.35 19.40
N ASN A 203 29.22 -20.88 18.60
CA ASN A 203 29.40 -22.10 17.82
C ASN A 203 29.02 -21.89 16.33
N PRO A 204 29.66 -20.97 15.60
CA PRO A 204 29.26 -20.62 14.24
C PRO A 204 29.43 -21.75 13.21
N GLU A 205 30.38 -22.66 13.44
CA GLU A 205 30.74 -23.77 12.54
C GLU A 205 30.22 -25.15 13.01
N HIS A 206 29.48 -25.20 14.12
CA HIS A 206 28.95 -26.45 14.64
C HIS A 206 27.91 -27.07 13.69
N ASP A 207 27.81 -28.40 13.70
CA ASP A 207 26.80 -29.18 12.95
C ASP A 207 25.33 -28.77 13.21
N LEU A 208 25.05 -28.03 14.30
CA LEU A 208 23.72 -27.54 14.66
C LEU A 208 23.57 -26.03 14.40
N ALA A 209 24.56 -25.39 13.80
CA ALA A 209 24.51 -23.96 13.51
C ALA A 209 23.48 -23.64 12.42
N ASP A 210 23.38 -24.45 11.37
CA ASP A 210 22.33 -24.30 10.35
C ASP A 210 20.93 -24.50 10.96
N ASN A 211 20.81 -25.48 11.87
CA ASN A 211 19.62 -25.79 12.66
C ASN A 211 19.20 -24.62 13.54
N ALA A 212 20.12 -24.08 14.34
CA ALA A 212 19.86 -22.95 15.23
C ALA A 212 19.42 -21.72 14.44
N ARG A 213 20.09 -21.42 13.32
CA ARG A 213 19.71 -20.28 12.46
C ARG A 213 18.38 -20.51 11.76
N TYR A 214 18.07 -21.74 11.35
CA TYR A 214 16.74 -22.10 10.85
C TYR A 214 15.65 -21.85 11.90
N TRP A 215 15.88 -22.20 13.17
CA TRP A 215 14.91 -21.93 14.24
C TRP A 215 14.67 -20.45 14.50
N ILE A 216 15.70 -19.60 14.37
CA ILE A 216 15.52 -18.14 14.43
C ILE A 216 14.55 -17.69 13.32
N GLY A 217 14.73 -18.19 12.09
CA GLY A 217 13.81 -17.92 10.98
C GLY A 217 12.38 -18.40 11.25
N GLU A 218 12.22 -19.62 11.79
CA GLU A 218 10.91 -20.17 12.16
C GLU A 218 10.21 -19.34 13.25
N ILE A 219 10.96 -18.86 14.23
CA ILE A 219 10.40 -18.00 15.28
C ILE A 219 9.87 -16.70 14.67
N HIS A 220 10.63 -16.05 13.79
CA HIS A 220 10.16 -14.86 13.09
C HIS A 220 8.93 -15.16 12.21
N TYR A 221 8.92 -16.31 11.53
CA TYR A 221 7.78 -16.74 10.72
C TYR A 221 6.50 -16.89 11.56
N VAL A 222 6.58 -17.56 12.71
CA VAL A 222 5.43 -17.78 13.60
C VAL A 222 4.94 -16.46 14.22
N ARG A 223 5.84 -15.50 14.45
CA ARG A 223 5.51 -14.15 14.92
C ARG A 223 4.92 -13.24 13.83
N GLY A 224 4.82 -13.71 12.58
CA GLY A 224 4.35 -12.92 11.45
C GLY A 224 5.39 -11.93 10.91
N GLU A 225 6.63 -12.01 11.37
CA GLU A 225 7.75 -11.15 10.96
C GLU A 225 8.43 -11.73 9.72
N TYR A 226 7.67 -11.83 8.62
CA TYR A 226 8.07 -12.60 7.44
C TYR A 226 9.32 -12.06 6.75
N GLU A 227 9.54 -10.74 6.74
CA GLU A 227 10.74 -10.11 6.19
C GLU A 227 11.99 -10.57 6.95
N LYS A 228 11.94 -10.58 8.28
CA LYS A 228 13.05 -11.06 9.12
C LYS A 228 13.28 -12.56 8.92
N ALA A 229 12.20 -13.33 8.83
CA ALA A 229 12.28 -14.76 8.55
C ALA A 229 13.00 -15.03 7.22
N ILE A 230 12.68 -14.28 6.16
CA ILE A 230 13.33 -14.38 4.85
C ILE A 230 14.84 -14.13 4.94
N LEU A 231 15.26 -13.13 5.72
CA LEU A 231 16.68 -12.82 5.93
C LEU A 231 17.41 -13.95 6.64
N GLU A 232 16.82 -14.50 7.71
CA GLU A 232 17.43 -15.60 8.46
C GLU A 232 17.50 -16.89 7.64
N PHE A 233 16.43 -17.25 6.91
CA PHE A 233 16.48 -18.38 5.99
C PHE A 233 17.49 -18.17 4.87
N ASN A 234 17.66 -16.94 4.36
CA ASN A 234 18.69 -16.64 3.38
C ASN A 234 20.10 -16.89 3.91
N LYS A 235 20.36 -16.54 5.17
CA LYS A 235 21.64 -16.83 5.84
C LYS A 235 21.87 -18.33 5.96
N VAL A 236 20.84 -19.14 6.25
CA VAL A 236 20.97 -20.62 6.22
C VAL A 236 21.45 -21.08 4.85
N ILE A 237 20.76 -20.65 3.79
CA ILE A 237 21.03 -21.05 2.40
C ILE A 237 22.42 -20.62 1.91
N LYS A 238 22.90 -19.46 2.35
CA LYS A 238 24.18 -18.90 1.91
C LYS A 238 25.37 -19.45 2.69
N ASN A 239 25.24 -19.56 4.00
CA ASN A 239 26.36 -19.83 4.89
C ASN A 239 26.55 -21.33 5.16
N TYR A 240 25.49 -22.13 5.05
CA TYR A 240 25.51 -23.57 5.35
C TYR A 240 25.05 -24.37 4.13
N LYS A 241 25.75 -24.25 3.00
CA LYS A 241 25.28 -24.77 1.69
C LYS A 241 24.99 -26.27 1.66
N ASP A 242 25.68 -27.02 2.51
CA ASP A 242 25.62 -28.48 2.64
C ASP A 242 24.86 -28.92 3.91
N GLY A 243 24.26 -27.98 4.64
CA GLY A 243 23.51 -28.27 5.86
C GLY A 243 22.14 -28.91 5.60
N ASP A 244 21.72 -29.77 6.52
CA ASP A 244 20.47 -30.51 6.44
C ASP A 244 19.22 -29.60 6.45
N LYS A 245 19.35 -28.35 6.92
CA LYS A 245 18.24 -27.38 6.90
C LYS A 245 18.17 -26.51 5.67
N VAL A 246 19.04 -26.67 4.68
CA VAL A 246 18.97 -25.83 3.48
C VAL A 246 17.66 -26.00 2.73
N ALA A 247 17.23 -27.25 2.48
CA ALA A 247 15.97 -27.50 1.77
C ALA A 247 14.77 -26.93 2.54
N ALA A 248 14.75 -27.12 3.86
CA ALA A 248 13.71 -26.60 4.75
C ALA A 248 13.71 -25.06 4.78
N ALA A 249 14.88 -24.43 4.82
CA ALA A 249 15.02 -22.98 4.80
C ALA A 249 14.51 -22.39 3.48
N ILE A 250 14.81 -23.00 2.33
CA ILE A 250 14.27 -22.54 1.03
C ILE A 250 12.75 -22.65 1.01
N LEU A 251 12.19 -23.76 1.55
CA LEU A 251 10.74 -23.96 1.62
C LEU A 251 10.08 -22.87 2.45
N LYS A 252 10.58 -22.64 3.67
CA LYS A 252 10.05 -21.64 4.58
C LYS A 252 10.26 -20.22 4.07
N GLN A 253 11.37 -19.94 3.40
CA GLN A 253 11.56 -18.67 2.69
C GLN A 253 10.48 -18.46 1.62
N GLY A 254 10.16 -19.49 0.83
CA GLY A 254 9.08 -19.45 -0.15
C GLY A 254 7.72 -19.16 0.48
N TYR A 255 7.39 -19.83 1.60
CA TYR A 255 6.16 -19.56 2.35
C TYR A 255 6.11 -18.16 2.94
N SER A 256 7.24 -17.63 3.44
CA SER A 256 7.31 -16.24 3.90
C SER A 256 7.02 -15.24 2.78
N PHE A 257 7.59 -15.43 1.59
CA PHE A 257 7.29 -14.56 0.44
C PHE A 257 5.82 -14.61 0.05
N GLU A 258 5.20 -15.78 0.10
CA GLU A 258 3.77 -15.90 -0.17
C GLU A 258 2.92 -15.17 0.86
N LYS A 259 3.30 -15.22 2.15
CA LYS A 259 2.62 -14.48 3.22
C LYS A 259 2.71 -12.96 3.04
N LEU A 260 3.77 -12.48 2.40
CA LEU A 260 3.93 -11.08 1.98
C LEU A 260 3.19 -10.73 0.66
N GLY A 261 2.53 -11.70 0.02
CA GLY A 261 1.84 -11.51 -1.26
C GLY A 261 2.74 -11.66 -2.49
N SER A 262 4.04 -11.88 -2.30
CA SER A 262 5.06 -12.09 -3.34
C SER A 262 4.98 -13.52 -3.92
N LYS A 263 3.87 -13.83 -4.59
CA LYS A 263 3.57 -15.17 -5.13
C LYS A 263 4.57 -15.64 -6.20
N LYS A 264 5.15 -14.72 -6.96
CA LYS A 264 6.12 -15.04 -8.01
C LYS A 264 7.43 -15.53 -7.39
N GLU A 265 7.92 -14.81 -6.40
CA GLU A 265 9.12 -15.10 -5.61
C GLU A 265 8.98 -16.42 -4.87
N ALA A 266 7.84 -16.62 -4.21
CA ALA A 266 7.48 -17.89 -3.59
C ALA A 266 7.54 -19.05 -4.62
N GLY A 267 6.91 -18.88 -5.79
CA GLY A 267 6.93 -19.88 -6.85
C GLY A 267 8.33 -20.22 -7.36
N MET A 268 9.22 -19.23 -7.49
CA MET A 268 10.60 -19.44 -7.90
C MET A 268 11.38 -20.28 -6.88
N LEU A 269 11.22 -19.99 -5.59
CA LEU A 269 11.90 -20.73 -4.52
C LEU A 269 11.38 -22.16 -4.40
N LEU A 270 10.06 -22.38 -4.49
CA LEU A 270 9.48 -23.71 -4.46
C LEU A 270 9.95 -24.57 -5.65
N ASN A 271 10.02 -23.99 -6.85
CA ASN A 271 10.58 -24.69 -8.02
C ASN A 271 12.08 -24.98 -7.86
N LYS A 272 12.83 -24.08 -7.20
CA LYS A 272 14.25 -24.31 -6.91
C LYS A 272 14.46 -25.55 -6.04
N ILE A 273 13.61 -25.78 -5.03
CA ILE A 273 13.66 -26.99 -4.19
C ILE A 273 13.42 -28.23 -5.04
N ILE A 274 12.38 -28.22 -5.87
CA ILE A 274 12.03 -29.36 -6.74
C ILE A 274 13.18 -29.71 -7.69
N LYS A 275 13.92 -28.71 -8.17
CA LYS A 275 15.05 -28.90 -9.08
C LYS A 275 16.32 -29.35 -8.35
N LYS A 276 16.62 -28.77 -7.18
CA LYS A 276 17.89 -29.01 -6.46
C LYS A 276 17.82 -30.19 -5.49
N TYR A 277 16.66 -30.47 -4.92
CA TYR A 277 16.42 -31.50 -3.91
C TYR A 277 15.21 -32.37 -4.28
N PRO A 278 15.17 -32.99 -5.47
CA PRO A 278 13.96 -33.60 -6.03
C PRO A 278 13.31 -34.70 -5.17
N ASP A 279 14.09 -35.38 -4.34
CA ASP A 279 13.65 -36.51 -3.52
C ASP A 279 13.41 -36.13 -2.05
N SER A 280 13.62 -34.86 -1.69
CA SER A 280 13.44 -34.41 -0.30
C SER A 280 11.95 -34.28 0.07
N PRO A 281 11.60 -34.42 1.37
CA PRO A 281 10.26 -34.12 1.86
C PRO A 281 9.78 -32.72 1.48
N GLU A 282 10.70 -31.74 1.46
CA GLU A 282 10.43 -30.36 1.09
C GLU A 282 10.08 -30.21 -0.39
N ALA A 283 10.70 -30.97 -1.29
CA ALA A 283 10.30 -30.97 -2.70
C ALA A 283 8.89 -31.54 -2.88
N LYS A 284 8.51 -32.57 -2.12
CA LYS A 284 7.14 -33.08 -2.12
C LYS A 284 6.15 -32.00 -1.66
N MET A 285 6.44 -31.35 -0.53
CA MET A 285 5.62 -30.23 -0.02
C MET A 285 5.53 -29.07 -1.03
N ALA A 286 6.64 -28.72 -1.68
CA ALA A 286 6.68 -27.67 -2.70
C ALA A 286 5.80 -28.01 -3.93
N ARG A 287 5.85 -29.25 -4.43
CA ARG A 287 5.00 -29.72 -5.54
C ARG A 287 3.52 -29.63 -5.19
N GLU A 288 3.15 -30.11 -4.00
CA GLU A 288 1.77 -30.07 -3.51
C GLU A 288 1.26 -28.64 -3.39
N HIS A 289 2.11 -27.75 -2.84
CA HIS A 289 1.80 -26.35 -2.67
C HIS A 289 1.59 -25.62 -4.00
N LEU A 290 2.50 -25.81 -4.97
CA LEU A 290 2.36 -25.24 -6.31
C LEU A 290 1.12 -25.74 -7.04
N LYS A 291 0.79 -27.04 -6.90
CA LYS A 291 -0.43 -27.62 -7.47
C LYS A 291 -1.68 -26.99 -6.88
N LYS A 292 -1.71 -26.73 -5.56
CA LYS A 292 -2.82 -26.04 -4.90
C LYS A 292 -2.93 -24.59 -5.37
N ALA A 293 -1.83 -23.84 -5.36
CA ALA A 293 -1.79 -22.46 -5.82
C ALA A 293 -2.26 -22.32 -7.28
N ALA A 294 -1.87 -23.24 -8.17
CA ALA A 294 -2.33 -23.25 -9.56
C ALA A 294 -3.85 -23.51 -9.68
N LYS A 295 -4.42 -24.38 -8.84
CA LYS A 295 -5.88 -24.62 -8.81
C LYS A 295 -6.63 -23.38 -8.34
N GLU A 296 -6.12 -22.70 -7.32
CA GLU A 296 -6.72 -21.46 -6.79
C GLU A 296 -6.66 -20.33 -7.81
N ALA A 297 -5.51 -20.14 -8.48
CA ALA A 297 -5.38 -19.16 -9.56
C ALA A 297 -6.35 -19.42 -10.72
N LYS A 298 -6.56 -20.68 -11.11
CA LYS A 298 -7.57 -21.06 -12.12
C LYS A 298 -9.00 -20.74 -11.68
N LYS A 299 -9.34 -20.97 -10.40
CA LYS A 299 -10.66 -20.63 -9.85
C LYS A 299 -10.88 -19.12 -9.85
N GLU A 300 -9.89 -18.35 -9.44
CA GLU A 300 -9.94 -16.89 -9.40
C GLU A 300 -10.11 -16.30 -10.81
N LYS A 301 -9.38 -16.81 -11.81
CA LYS A 301 -9.55 -16.40 -13.21
C LYS A 301 -10.97 -16.67 -13.72
N LYS A 302 -11.54 -17.86 -13.45
CA LYS A 302 -12.92 -18.21 -13.83
C LYS A 302 -13.97 -17.32 -13.14
N LYS A 303 -13.72 -16.93 -11.88
CA LYS A 303 -14.62 -16.02 -11.14
C LYS A 303 -14.62 -14.63 -11.77
N LYS A 304 -13.43 -14.07 -12.07
CA LYS A 304 -13.28 -12.77 -12.75
C LYS A 304 -13.95 -12.75 -14.11
N GLU A 305 -13.76 -13.79 -14.93
CA GLU A 305 -14.39 -13.91 -16.25
C GLU A 305 -15.93 -13.97 -16.17
N LYS A 306 -16.48 -14.69 -15.18
CA LYS A 306 -17.94 -14.72 -14.95
C LYS A 306 -18.49 -13.36 -14.49
N GLU A 307 -17.74 -12.65 -13.65
CA GLU A 307 -18.14 -11.33 -13.15
C GLU A 307 -18.10 -10.28 -14.28
N GLU A 308 -17.09 -10.34 -15.13
CA GLU A 308 -16.95 -9.50 -16.32
C GLU A 308 -18.09 -9.76 -17.32
N LYS A 309 -18.38 -11.03 -17.63
CA LYS A 309 -19.54 -11.41 -18.46
C LYS A 309 -20.88 -10.95 -17.86
N LYS A 310 -21.01 -10.95 -16.53
CA LYS A 310 -22.21 -10.44 -15.84
C LYS A 310 -22.32 -8.91 -15.97
N LYS A 311 -21.21 -8.18 -15.77
CA LYS A 311 -21.16 -6.72 -15.95
C LYS A 311 -21.49 -6.34 -17.39
N GLU A 312 -20.93 -7.03 -18.37
CA GLU A 312 -21.20 -6.80 -19.79
C GLU A 312 -22.67 -7.07 -20.15
N LYS A 313 -23.29 -8.11 -19.59
CA LYS A 313 -24.71 -8.40 -19.80
C LYS A 313 -25.62 -7.35 -19.17
N THR A 314 -25.30 -6.85 -17.97
CA THR A 314 -26.05 -5.76 -17.32
C THR A 314 -25.96 -4.45 -18.12
N ILE A 315 -24.78 -4.11 -18.64
CA ILE A 315 -24.57 -2.93 -19.50
C ILE A 315 -25.40 -3.05 -20.79
N LYS A 316 -25.45 -4.24 -21.42
CA LYS A 316 -26.26 -4.48 -22.61
C LYS A 316 -27.77 -4.39 -22.34
N ILE A 317 -28.24 -4.75 -21.15
CA ILE A 317 -29.65 -4.64 -20.77
C ILE A 317 -30.05 -3.17 -20.58
N ASN A 318 -29.26 -2.37 -19.87
CA ASN A 318 -29.55 -0.94 -19.66
C ASN A 318 -29.54 -0.12 -20.96
N LYS A 319 -28.70 -0.48 -21.93
CA LYS A 319 -28.72 0.16 -23.27
C LYS A 319 -29.96 -0.17 -24.11
N LYS A 320 -30.69 -1.26 -23.80
CA LYS A 320 -31.89 -1.68 -24.55
C LYS A 320 -33.19 -1.10 -23.99
N THR A 321 -33.18 -0.55 -22.77
CA THR A 321 -34.36 0.00 -22.08
C THR A 321 -34.51 1.52 -22.17
N THR A 322 -33.57 2.25 -22.78
CA THR A 322 -33.73 3.68 -23.08
C THR A 322 -34.52 3.88 -24.38
N LYS A 323 -35.84 3.89 -24.26
CA LYS A 323 -36.77 4.39 -25.30
C LYS A 323 -36.82 5.92 -25.19
N PRO A 324 -36.71 6.71 -26.28
CA PRO A 324 -36.81 8.17 -26.19
C PRO A 324 -38.23 8.56 -25.78
N ALA A 325 -38.37 9.17 -24.60
CA ALA A 325 -39.64 9.72 -24.13
C ALA A 325 -39.95 11.00 -24.91
N LYS A 326 -41.05 10.95 -25.68
CA LYS A 326 -41.66 12.07 -26.39
C LYS A 326 -42.40 12.96 -25.39
N THR A 327 -42.05 14.25 -25.39
CA THR A 327 -42.88 15.46 -25.15
C THR A 327 -44.18 15.33 -24.34
N LEU A 328 -44.30 16.12 -23.27
CA LEU A 328 -45.55 16.83 -22.93
C LEU A 328 -45.22 18.20 -22.30
N GLU A 329 -45.87 19.20 -22.88
CA GLU A 329 -45.89 20.64 -22.60
C GLU A 329 -46.67 21.02 -21.32
N SER A 330 -46.54 22.31 -20.96
CA SER A 330 -47.35 23.12 -20.02
C SER A 330 -47.00 22.95 -18.52
N VAL A 331 -46.88 23.98 -17.67
CA VAL A 331 -47.70 25.19 -17.51
C VAL A 331 -46.86 26.39 -16.98
N LYS A 332 -47.35 27.57 -17.35
CA LYS A 332 -46.95 28.97 -17.13
C LYS A 332 -47.14 29.49 -15.68
N ALA A 333 -46.37 30.56 -15.38
CA ALA A 333 -46.65 31.68 -14.46
C ALA A 333 -46.68 31.37 -12.95
N THR A 334 -46.09 32.16 -12.03
CA THR A 334 -46.23 33.62 -11.83
C THR A 334 -45.01 34.27 -11.16
N LYS A 335 -44.87 35.58 -11.41
CA LYS A 335 -43.84 36.55 -10.94
C LYS A 335 -44.20 37.13 -9.53
N PRO A 336 -43.38 38.05 -8.94
CA PRO A 336 -42.99 38.06 -7.52
C PRO A 336 -43.71 39.13 -6.66
N VAL A 337 -43.52 39.08 -5.34
CA VAL A 337 -43.89 40.16 -4.41
C VAL A 337 -42.65 40.69 -3.66
N LYS A 338 -42.60 42.01 -3.55
CA LYS A 338 -41.53 42.89 -3.05
C LYS A 338 -41.90 43.41 -1.66
N ALA A 339 -40.90 43.47 -0.77
CA ALA A 339 -40.68 44.37 0.37
C ALA A 339 -41.80 44.66 1.38
N THR A 340 -41.51 44.61 2.70
CA THR A 340 -41.15 45.79 3.52
C THR A 340 -40.79 45.45 4.98
N LYS A 341 -39.95 46.34 5.52
CA LYS A 341 -39.23 46.56 6.78
C LYS A 341 -40.05 46.73 8.09
N SER A 342 -39.48 46.31 9.23
CA SER A 342 -39.53 46.89 10.61
C SER A 342 -38.66 46.00 11.56
N GLU A 343 -37.55 46.45 12.18
CA GLU A 343 -37.43 47.13 13.51
C GLU A 343 -37.87 46.22 14.68
N GLU A 344 -37.22 46.01 15.84
CA GLU A 344 -35.96 46.39 16.52
C GLU A 344 -35.78 45.46 17.76
N ALA A 345 -34.52 45.33 18.22
CA ALA A 345 -33.98 44.92 19.53
C ALA A 345 -34.50 43.69 20.33
N SER A 346 -33.60 42.73 20.62
CA SER A 346 -33.05 42.43 21.97
C SER A 346 -32.34 41.06 22.00
N LYS A 347 -31.33 40.95 22.88
CA LYS A 347 -30.37 39.83 23.07
C LYS A 347 -30.57 39.29 24.52
N PRO A 348 -29.85 38.25 25.00
CA PRO A 348 -29.74 36.82 24.61
C PRO A 348 -30.31 35.87 25.68
N GLU A 349 -30.65 34.62 25.35
CA GLU A 349 -30.49 33.50 26.31
C GLU A 349 -30.40 32.13 25.63
N GLU A 350 -29.67 31.27 26.32
CA GLU A 350 -29.10 29.95 26.00
C GLU A 350 -30.12 28.81 26.14
N ALA A 351 -30.19 27.86 25.18
CA ALA A 351 -30.59 26.46 25.43
C ALA A 351 -30.40 25.55 24.20
N ALA A 352 -29.48 24.58 24.33
CA ALA A 352 -29.43 23.20 23.82
C ALA A 352 -29.91 22.85 22.37
N PRO A 353 -29.10 22.11 21.58
CA PRO A 353 -29.59 21.47 20.36
C PRO A 353 -30.24 20.10 20.64
N LYS A 354 -31.45 19.92 20.11
CA LYS A 354 -32.11 18.61 19.97
C LYS A 354 -31.56 17.83 18.77
N LYS A 355 -31.40 16.53 19.01
CA LYS A 355 -31.17 15.36 18.15
C LYS A 355 -31.57 15.47 16.65
N SER A 356 -30.69 14.97 15.78
CA SER A 356 -31.01 14.25 14.53
C SER A 356 -30.06 13.02 14.44
N SER A 357 -30.51 11.80 14.76
CA SER A 357 -31.15 10.80 13.88
C SER A 357 -30.27 10.32 12.70
N ASP A 358 -29.58 9.20 12.96
CA ASP A 358 -29.35 8.04 12.10
C ASP A 358 -28.64 8.21 10.75
N LYS A 359 -27.30 8.24 10.81
CA LYS A 359 -26.43 7.80 9.69
C LYS A 359 -26.30 6.28 9.74
N LYS A 360 -26.96 5.60 8.81
CA LYS A 360 -26.94 4.15 8.63
C LYS A 360 -25.54 3.68 8.20
N VAL A 361 -24.71 3.31 9.18
CA VAL A 361 -23.38 2.71 8.97
C VAL A 361 -23.55 1.40 8.19
N SER A 362 -22.82 1.26 7.09
CA SER A 362 -22.83 0.05 6.27
C SER A 362 -22.19 -1.12 7.04
N LYS A 363 -22.79 -2.31 6.90
CA LYS A 363 -22.42 -3.55 7.62
C LYS A 363 -20.92 -3.95 7.59
N PRO A 364 -20.10 -3.62 6.56
CA PRO A 364 -18.68 -4.01 6.57
C PRO A 364 -17.86 -3.28 7.63
N VAL A 365 -18.15 -1.99 7.87
CA VAL A 365 -17.35 -1.10 8.73
C VAL A 365 -17.51 -1.42 10.21
N LYS A 366 -18.74 -1.79 10.61
CA LYS A 366 -19.05 -2.21 11.99
C LYS A 366 -18.35 -3.53 12.37
N ALA A 367 -18.17 -4.43 11.41
CA ALA A 367 -17.49 -5.72 11.62
C ALA A 367 -15.96 -5.58 11.75
N THR A 368 -15.36 -4.59 11.07
CA THR A 368 -13.95 -4.21 11.26
C THR A 368 -13.73 -3.45 12.57
N LEU A 369 -14.63 -2.54 12.95
CA LEU A 369 -14.57 -1.80 14.22
C LEU A 369 -14.68 -2.73 15.45
N GLU A 370 -15.60 -3.69 15.43
CA GLU A 370 -15.72 -4.71 16.49
C GLU A 370 -14.43 -5.53 16.62
N LYS A 371 -13.88 -6.03 15.50
CA LYS A 371 -12.63 -6.82 15.50
C LYS A 371 -11.41 -6.04 15.98
N VAL A 372 -11.29 -4.77 15.60
CA VAL A 372 -10.18 -3.91 16.05
C VAL A 372 -10.34 -3.60 17.54
N SER A 373 -11.56 -3.35 18.02
CA SER A 373 -11.81 -3.11 19.45
C SER A 373 -11.58 -4.35 20.33
N GLU A 374 -11.89 -5.56 19.83
CA GLU A 374 -11.59 -6.81 20.52
C GLU A 374 -10.09 -7.11 20.56
N LEU A 375 -9.36 -6.82 19.48
CA LEU A 375 -7.90 -6.98 19.42
C LEU A 375 -7.18 -6.04 20.39
N VAL A 376 -7.70 -4.83 20.58
CA VAL A 376 -7.15 -3.84 21.53
C VAL A 376 -7.44 -4.22 22.99
N LYS A 377 -8.61 -4.81 23.27
CA LYS A 377 -9.00 -5.26 24.63
C LYS A 377 -8.33 -6.59 25.05
N ALA A 378 -7.89 -7.41 24.10
CA ALA A 378 -7.30 -8.73 24.37
C ALA A 378 -5.84 -8.69 24.86
N ILE A 379 -5.17 -7.53 24.83
CA ILE A 379 -3.78 -7.37 25.26
C ILE A 379 -3.77 -6.91 26.73
N LYS A 380 -3.87 -7.85 27.67
CA LYS A 380 -3.68 -7.57 29.11
C LYS A 380 -2.20 -7.28 29.41
N PRO A 381 -1.89 -6.35 30.34
CA PRO A 381 -0.53 -6.08 30.77
C PRO A 381 -0.08 -7.22 31.72
N ASP A 382 0.80 -8.10 31.26
CA ASP A 382 1.42 -9.08 32.16
C ASP A 382 2.75 -8.56 32.72
N LYS A 383 2.93 -8.87 34.00
CA LYS A 383 3.84 -8.22 34.95
C LYS A 383 5.31 -8.65 34.77
N ALA A 384 6.19 -7.68 35.08
CA ALA A 384 7.55 -7.85 35.60
C ALA A 384 8.55 -8.68 34.76
N VAL A 385 9.33 -7.97 33.93
CA VAL A 385 10.61 -8.46 33.40
C VAL A 385 11.71 -8.16 34.43
N LYS A 386 12.38 -9.21 34.94
CA LYS A 386 13.59 -9.10 35.77
C LYS A 386 14.82 -8.72 34.91
N PRO A 387 15.86 -8.08 35.48
CA PRO A 387 16.95 -7.47 34.72
C PRO A 387 17.86 -8.53 34.07
N VAL A 388 18.42 -8.17 32.91
CA VAL A 388 19.32 -9.00 32.09
C VAL A 388 20.76 -8.68 32.49
N LYS A 389 21.47 -9.66 33.06
CA LYS A 389 22.89 -9.55 33.45
C LYS A 389 23.76 -8.99 32.31
N ALA A 390 24.54 -7.97 32.65
CA ALA A 390 25.55 -7.32 31.82
C ALA A 390 26.60 -8.29 31.26
N ALA A 391 26.94 -8.11 29.98
CA ALA A 391 28.03 -8.78 29.29
C ALA A 391 29.40 -8.14 29.65
N GLU A 392 30.43 -8.96 29.76
CA GLU A 392 31.82 -8.54 30.01
C GLU A 392 32.42 -7.73 28.84
N PRO A 393 33.42 -6.84 29.11
CA PRO A 393 33.98 -5.94 28.12
C PRO A 393 34.94 -6.65 27.14
N VAL A 394 34.72 -6.40 25.84
CA VAL A 394 35.58 -6.85 24.74
C VAL A 394 36.98 -6.20 24.85
N LYS A 395 38.03 -7.03 24.85
CA LYS A 395 39.45 -6.60 24.84
C LYS A 395 39.76 -5.72 23.62
N ALA A 396 40.42 -4.59 23.87
CA ALA A 396 40.85 -3.61 22.88
C ALA A 396 41.82 -4.20 21.83
N ALA A 397 41.50 -4.03 20.55
CA ALA A 397 42.40 -4.29 19.43
C ALA A 397 43.38 -3.11 19.22
N LYS A 398 44.64 -3.43 18.90
CA LYS A 398 45.76 -2.49 18.69
C LYS A 398 45.50 -1.50 17.54
N PRO A 399 46.07 -0.27 17.58
CA PRO A 399 45.82 0.75 16.57
C PRO A 399 46.54 0.45 15.24
N VAL A 400 45.80 0.54 14.14
CA VAL A 400 46.32 0.43 12.77
C VAL A 400 46.91 1.78 12.33
N LYS A 401 48.14 1.76 11.79
CA LYS A 401 48.87 2.94 11.29
C LYS A 401 48.08 3.66 10.18
N ALA A 402 48.04 4.99 10.27
CA ALA A 402 47.44 5.89 9.28
C ALA A 402 48.12 5.79 7.91
N ALA A 403 47.32 5.62 6.86
CA ALA A 403 47.74 5.75 5.46
C ALA A 403 47.74 7.23 5.03
N LYS A 404 48.72 7.61 4.22
CA LYS A 404 48.97 8.98 3.71
C LYS A 404 47.81 9.50 2.84
N PRO A 405 47.58 10.84 2.81
CA PRO A 405 46.52 11.43 1.99
C PRO A 405 46.89 11.44 0.50
N VAL A 406 45.92 11.08 -0.34
CA VAL A 406 46.02 11.11 -1.82
C VAL A 406 45.80 12.54 -2.31
N LYS A 407 46.71 13.02 -3.17
CA LYS A 407 46.66 14.34 -3.83
C LYS A 407 45.38 14.52 -4.65
N ALA A 408 44.78 15.70 -4.52
CA ALA A 408 43.72 16.19 -5.39
C ALA A 408 44.22 16.34 -6.84
N SER A 409 43.45 15.83 -7.79
CA SER A 409 43.65 16.01 -9.24
C SER A 409 43.12 17.38 -9.68
N GLU A 410 43.95 18.12 -10.43
CA GLU A 410 43.62 19.39 -11.10
C GLU A 410 42.58 19.21 -12.23
N PRO A 411 41.83 20.27 -12.59
CA PRO A 411 40.79 20.22 -13.61
C PRO A 411 41.36 20.29 -15.04
N VAL A 412 40.84 19.43 -15.92
CA VAL A 412 41.16 19.41 -17.34
C VAL A 412 40.52 20.62 -18.05
N LYS A 413 41.36 21.41 -18.73
CA LYS A 413 40.98 22.48 -19.67
C LYS A 413 40.11 21.94 -20.81
N ALA A 414 38.92 22.50 -20.98
CA ALA A 414 38.17 22.41 -22.24
C ALA A 414 38.66 23.52 -23.19
N SER A 415 39.56 23.15 -24.09
CA SER A 415 39.89 23.90 -25.30
C SER A 415 38.78 23.65 -26.33
N GLY A 416 38.22 24.73 -26.89
CA GLY A 416 37.14 24.69 -27.86
C GLY A 416 37.50 24.08 -29.22
N ALA A 417 36.46 23.80 -29.99
CA ALA A 417 36.53 23.71 -31.44
C ALA A 417 35.16 24.06 -32.05
N LYS A 418 35.18 25.19 -32.78
CA LYS A 418 34.38 25.60 -33.95
C LYS A 418 32.87 25.72 -33.84
#